data_AF-A0A0Q9SY87-F1
#
_entry.id   AF-A0A0Q9SY87-F1
#
_cell.length_a   1.000
_cell.length_b   1.000
_cell.length_c   1.000
_cell.angle_alpha   90.00
_cell.angle_beta   90.00
_cell.angle_gamma   90.00
#
_symmetry.space_group_name_H-M   'P 1'
#
loop_
_entity.id
_entity.type
_entity.pdbx_description
1 polymer ?
#
loop_
_entity_poly.entity_id
_entity_poly.type
_entity_poly.pdbx_seq_one_letter_code
_entity_poly.pdbx_strand_id
1 'polypeptide(L)'
;MTFRPTLPWGAVFGTVGFVFLLLGYTLASELRGLAYDPMLWGAIALVTGPFIGAAAAGVVSARSLPVALGSGVLAGVLVADGIYGLTVVADTTSPVYWTTVLVLGLVLLLATPRRLRAVAPIAVLGVTFLAATVTLSVGSAWLNGLNGA
;
A
#
# COMPACT_ATOMS: atom_id res chain seq x y z
N MET A 1 28.37 -2.36 -2.47
CA MET A 1 27.34 -2.85 -3.42
C MET A 1 25.99 -2.85 -2.72
N THR A 2 25.07 -1.98 -3.09
CA THR A 2 23.68 -2.05 -2.57
C THR A 2 22.92 -3.11 -3.34
N PHE A 3 22.55 -4.22 -2.70
CA PHE A 3 21.68 -5.24 -3.27
C PHE A 3 20.31 -4.62 -3.60
N ARG A 4 19.84 -4.77 -4.85
CA ARG A 4 18.51 -4.32 -5.28
C ARG A 4 17.68 -5.56 -5.62
N PRO A 5 16.56 -5.80 -4.94
CA PRO A 5 15.72 -6.95 -5.24
C PRO A 5 15.15 -6.84 -6.66
N THR A 6 15.08 -7.98 -7.35
CA THR A 6 14.32 -8.08 -8.59
C THR A 6 12.83 -8.06 -8.28
N LEU A 7 11.97 -7.79 -9.27
CA LEU A 7 10.51 -7.77 -9.06
C LEU A 7 9.98 -9.12 -8.51
N PRO A 8 10.39 -10.30 -9.01
CA PRO A 8 9.94 -11.57 -8.45
C PRO A 8 10.36 -11.79 -7.00
N TRP A 9 11.61 -11.45 -6.66
CA TRP A 9 12.06 -11.54 -5.27
C TRP A 9 11.34 -10.53 -4.37
N GLY A 10 11.08 -9.33 -4.88
CA GLY A 10 10.22 -8.34 -4.24
C GLY A 10 8.86 -8.92 -3.92
N ALA A 11 8.21 -9.57 -4.88
CA ALA A 11 6.91 -10.21 -4.68
C ALA A 11 6.97 -11.28 -3.58
N VAL A 12 7.95 -12.19 -3.61
CA VAL A 12 8.12 -13.23 -2.58
C VAL A 12 8.32 -12.60 -1.20
N PHE A 13 9.25 -11.66 -1.06
CA PHE A 13 9.51 -11.01 0.23
C PHE A 13 8.33 -10.18 0.71
N GLY A 14 7.58 -9.55 -0.21
CA GLY A 14 6.34 -8.85 0.09
C GLY A 14 5.30 -9.79 0.67
N THR A 15 5.02 -10.91 0.01
CA THR A 15 4.09 -11.94 0.51
C THR A 15 4.49 -12.44 1.88
N VAL A 16 5.75 -12.86 2.03
CA VAL A 16 6.26 -13.39 3.30
C VAL A 16 6.15 -12.34 4.40
N GLY A 17 6.62 -11.12 4.14
CA GLY A 17 6.54 -10.02 5.09
C GLY A 17 5.11 -9.66 5.48
N PHE A 18 4.18 -9.66 4.53
CA PHE A 18 2.79 -9.32 4.80
C PHE A 18 2.09 -10.40 5.63
N VAL A 19 2.35 -11.68 5.34
CA VAL A 19 1.86 -12.81 6.15
C VAL A 19 2.40 -12.73 7.57
N PHE A 20 3.69 -12.44 7.75
CA PHE A 20 4.26 -12.28 9.10
C PHE A 20 3.67 -11.08 9.86
N LEU A 21 3.46 -9.95 9.18
CA LEU A 21 2.81 -8.77 9.76
C LEU A 21 1.39 -9.11 10.21
N LEU A 22 0.65 -9.85 9.39
CA LEU A 22 -0.69 -10.31 9.69
C LEU A 22 -0.72 -11.28 10.88
N LEU A 23 0.17 -12.26 10.93
CA LEU A 23 0.26 -13.20 12.05
C LEU A 23 0.57 -12.47 13.36
N GLY A 24 1.47 -11.47 13.31
CA GLY A 24 1.75 -10.60 14.46
C GLY A 24 0.52 -9.79 14.88
N TYR A 25 -0.26 -9.27 13.93
CA TYR A 25 -1.50 -8.54 14.20
C TYR A 25 -2.59 -9.45 14.78
N THR A 26 -2.75 -10.67 14.27
CA THR A 26 -3.66 -11.68 14.83
C THR A 26 -3.32 -11.94 16.29
N LEU A 27 -2.05 -12.24 16.58
CA LEU A 27 -1.59 -12.49 17.95
C LEU A 27 -1.88 -11.29 18.86
N ALA A 28 -1.55 -10.07 18.41
CA ALA A 28 -1.82 -8.87 19.19
C ALA A 28 -3.32 -8.61 19.41
N SER A 29 -4.16 -8.97 18.45
CA SER A 29 -5.63 -8.82 18.53
C SER A 29 -6.24 -9.82 19.51
N GLU A 30 -5.79 -11.08 19.46
CA GLU A 30 -6.20 -12.13 20.41
C GLU A 30 -5.83 -11.74 21.85
N LEU A 31 -4.62 -11.22 22.06
CA LEU A 31 -4.17 -10.72 23.37
C LEU A 31 -5.00 -9.54 23.89
N ARG A 32 -5.68 -8.80 23.00
CA ARG A 32 -6.56 -7.67 23.35
C ARG A 32 -8.04 -8.07 23.42
N GLY A 33 -8.39 -9.32 23.12
CA GLY A 33 -9.78 -9.79 23.06
C GLY A 33 -10.58 -9.18 21.89
N LEU A 34 -9.91 -8.75 20.82
CA LEU A 34 -10.57 -8.19 19.63
C LEU A 34 -10.92 -9.30 18.64
N ALA A 35 -12.11 -9.23 18.03
CA ALA A 35 -12.51 -10.15 16.97
C ALA A 35 -11.69 -9.89 15.69
N TYR A 36 -10.99 -10.90 15.21
CA TYR A 36 -10.19 -10.85 13.98
C TYR A 36 -10.28 -12.18 13.25
N ASP A 37 -10.53 -12.16 11.94
CA ASP A 37 -10.58 -13.37 11.10
C ASP A 37 -9.23 -13.58 10.38
N PRO A 38 -8.34 -14.43 10.91
CA PRO A 38 -7.01 -14.64 10.32
C PRO A 38 -7.06 -15.35 8.97
N MET A 39 -8.12 -16.11 8.66
CA MET A 39 -8.25 -16.82 7.39
C MET A 39 -8.57 -15.84 6.26
N LEU A 40 -9.58 -14.98 6.46
CA LEU A 40 -9.95 -13.96 5.48
C LEU A 40 -8.78 -13.03 5.20
N TRP A 41 -8.21 -12.44 6.25
CA TRP A 41 -7.12 -11.49 6.08
C TRP A 41 -5.84 -12.16 5.58
N GLY A 42 -5.59 -13.43 5.94
CA GLY A 42 -4.48 -14.22 5.42
C GLY A 42 -4.59 -14.46 3.92
N ALA A 43 -5.79 -14.78 3.42
CA ALA A 43 -6.05 -14.91 1.99
C ALA A 43 -5.81 -13.57 1.25
N ILE A 44 -6.29 -12.46 1.82
CA ILE A 44 -6.04 -11.12 1.28
C ILE A 44 -4.53 -10.83 1.25
N ALA A 45 -3.79 -11.12 2.32
CA ALA A 45 -2.34 -10.92 2.38
C ALA A 45 -1.59 -11.76 1.34
N LEU A 46 -2.01 -13.02 1.12
CA LEU A 46 -1.40 -13.90 0.12
C LEU A 46 -1.62 -13.39 -1.31
N VAL A 47 -2.81 -12.84 -1.59
CA VAL A 47 -3.14 -12.28 -2.90
C VAL A 47 -2.47 -10.92 -3.11
N THR A 48 -2.47 -10.04 -2.11
CA THR A 48 -1.98 -8.66 -2.24
C THR A 48 -0.48 -8.52 -2.05
N GLY A 49 0.13 -9.34 -1.21
CA GLY A 49 1.56 -9.33 -0.87
C GLY A 49 2.51 -9.37 -2.07
N PRO A 50 2.29 -10.20 -3.10
CA PRO A 50 3.10 -10.21 -4.31
C PRO A 50 3.15 -8.84 -5.00
N PHE A 51 2.00 -8.14 -5.07
CA PHE A 51 1.89 -6.85 -5.76
C PHE A 51 2.54 -5.74 -4.96
N ILE A 52 2.32 -5.70 -3.64
CA ILE A 52 2.97 -4.73 -2.75
C ILE A 52 4.49 -4.92 -2.77
N GLY A 53 4.95 -6.17 -2.69
CA GLY A 53 6.36 -6.53 -2.73
C GLY A 53 7.04 -6.17 -4.05
N ALA A 54 6.41 -6.50 -5.18
CA ALA A 54 6.91 -6.14 -6.50
C ALA A 54 6.98 -4.61 -6.67
N ALA A 55 5.95 -3.89 -6.21
CA ALA A 55 5.94 -2.43 -6.25
C ALA A 55 7.08 -1.84 -5.40
N ALA A 56 7.33 -2.38 -4.20
CA ALA A 56 8.43 -1.97 -3.33
C ALA A 56 9.81 -2.21 -3.99
N ALA A 57 10.01 -3.36 -4.64
CA ALA A 57 11.22 -3.61 -5.44
C ALA A 57 11.33 -2.64 -6.63
N GLY A 58 10.21 -2.26 -7.23
CA GLY A 58 10.13 -1.24 -8.28
C GLY A 58 10.65 0.12 -7.83
N VAL A 59 10.25 0.60 -6.65
CA VAL A 59 10.67 1.90 -6.06
C VAL A 59 12.19 2.02 -5.98
N VAL A 60 12.90 0.95 -5.61
CA VAL A 60 14.36 0.95 -5.46
C VAL A 60 15.11 0.57 -6.74
N SER A 61 14.40 0.32 -7.84
CA SER A 61 14.98 -0.07 -9.12
C SER A 61 15.89 1.01 -9.72
N ALA A 62 16.80 0.58 -10.58
CA ALA A 62 17.67 1.46 -11.37
C ALA A 62 16.96 2.00 -12.63
N ARG A 63 15.89 1.32 -13.07
CA ARG A 63 15.15 1.68 -14.28
C ARG A 63 13.99 2.62 -13.94
N SER A 64 13.76 3.62 -14.79
CA SER A 64 12.73 4.64 -14.56
C SER A 64 11.31 4.07 -14.53
N LEU A 65 10.97 3.13 -15.42
CA LEU A 65 9.62 2.58 -15.50
C LEU A 65 9.20 1.79 -14.24
N PRO A 66 9.98 0.82 -13.72
CA PRO A 66 9.65 0.17 -12.44
C PRO A 66 9.57 1.14 -11.26
N VAL A 67 10.43 2.18 -11.23
CA VAL A 67 10.37 3.23 -10.21
C VAL A 67 9.03 3.97 -10.30
N ALA A 68 8.61 4.38 -11.49
CA ALA A 68 7.35 5.07 -11.70
C ALA A 68 6.14 4.21 -11.31
N LEU A 69 6.07 2.98 -11.81
CA LEU A 69 4.99 2.03 -11.52
C LEU A 69 4.90 1.74 -10.03
N GLY A 70 6.01 1.31 -9.42
CA GLY A 70 6.05 0.93 -8.01
C GLY A 70 5.74 2.09 -7.07
N SER A 71 6.32 3.26 -7.33
CA SER A 71 6.09 4.43 -6.49
C SER A 71 4.65 4.96 -6.63
N GLY A 72 4.09 4.94 -7.83
CA GLY A 72 2.71 5.38 -8.06
C GLY A 72 1.71 4.46 -7.38
N VAL A 73 1.84 3.14 -7.55
CA VAL A 73 0.98 2.16 -6.87
C VAL A 73 1.06 2.31 -5.36
N LEU A 74 2.27 2.32 -4.78
CA LEU A 74 2.42 2.40 -3.31
C LEU A 74 1.98 3.75 -2.74
N ALA A 75 2.28 4.86 -3.41
CA ALA A 75 1.77 6.17 -3.00
C ALA A 75 0.24 6.19 -3.07
N GLY A 76 -0.34 5.57 -4.09
CA GLY A 76 -1.79 5.54 -4.27
C GLY A 76 -2.50 4.71 -3.19
N VAL A 77 -1.91 3.57 -2.81
CA VAL A 77 -2.36 2.74 -1.67
C VAL A 77 -2.29 3.54 -0.38
N LEU A 78 -1.15 4.14 -0.05
CA LEU A 78 -0.97 4.91 1.20
C LEU A 78 -1.94 6.10 1.30
N VAL A 79 -2.16 6.82 0.19
CA VAL A 79 -3.10 7.95 0.17
C VAL A 79 -4.54 7.47 0.33
N ALA A 80 -4.96 6.41 -0.38
CA ALA A 80 -6.31 5.86 -0.20
C ALA A 80 -6.56 5.36 1.22
N ASP A 81 -5.59 4.64 1.78
CA ASP A 81 -5.67 4.08 3.13
C ASP A 81 -5.68 5.20 4.19
N GLY A 82 -4.88 6.24 4.00
CA GLY A 82 -4.91 7.45 4.84
C GLY A 82 -6.24 8.21 4.78
N ILE A 83 -6.83 8.36 3.58
CA ILE A 83 -8.15 8.98 3.41
C ILE A 83 -9.22 8.16 4.14
N TYR A 84 -9.26 6.84 3.88
CA TYR A 84 -10.20 5.94 4.54
C TYR A 84 -10.04 5.97 6.07
N GLY A 85 -8.79 5.88 6.52
CA GLY A 85 -8.38 6.00 7.91
C GLY A 85 -8.95 7.23 8.61
N LEU A 86 -8.77 8.39 8.00
CA LEU A 86 -9.20 9.68 8.55
C LEU A 86 -10.72 9.92 8.47
N THR A 87 -11.41 9.30 7.51
CA THR A 87 -12.82 9.60 7.23
C THR A 87 -13.79 8.55 7.74
N VAL A 88 -13.34 7.31 7.96
CA VAL A 88 -14.21 6.17 8.32
C VAL A 88 -13.85 5.58 9.68
N VAL A 89 -12.56 5.44 9.99
CA VAL A 89 -12.12 4.68 11.18
C VAL A 89 -11.33 5.51 12.20
N ALA A 90 -11.25 6.83 12.02
CA ALA A 90 -10.50 7.73 12.90
C ALA A 90 -11.05 7.77 14.33
N ASP A 91 -12.31 7.40 14.54
CA ASP A 91 -12.93 7.37 15.86
C ASP A 91 -12.51 6.15 16.69
N THR A 92 -12.06 5.07 16.03
CA THR A 92 -11.67 3.80 16.67
C THR A 92 -10.16 3.55 16.63
N THR A 93 -9.41 4.40 15.93
CA THR A 93 -7.96 4.28 15.73
C THR A 93 -7.29 5.65 15.74
N SER A 94 -5.97 5.70 15.98
CA SER A 94 -5.28 7.00 16.13
C SER A 94 -5.28 7.83 14.83
N PRO A 95 -5.80 9.07 14.83
CA PRO A 95 -5.73 9.96 13.65
C PRO A 95 -4.30 10.32 13.25
N VAL A 96 -3.37 10.32 14.21
CA VAL A 96 -1.93 10.59 13.96
C VAL A 96 -1.34 9.49 13.07
N TYR A 97 -1.74 8.24 13.29
CA TYR A 97 -1.29 7.12 12.46
C TYR A 97 -1.73 7.32 11.00
N TRP A 98 -3.02 7.58 10.76
CA TRP A 98 -3.54 7.76 9.40
C TRP A 98 -3.01 9.00 8.70
N THR A 99 -2.84 10.10 9.43
CA THR A 99 -2.19 11.31 8.91
C THR A 99 -0.75 11.00 8.48
N THR A 100 -0.02 10.19 9.25
CA THR A 100 1.35 9.78 8.91
C THR A 100 1.36 8.93 7.64
N VAL A 101 0.46 7.94 7.52
CA VAL A 101 0.31 7.10 6.32
C VAL A 101 0.05 7.96 5.08
N LEU A 102 -0.92 8.89 5.16
CA LEU A 102 -1.26 9.82 4.09
C LEU A 102 -0.03 10.66 3.67
N VAL A 103 0.65 11.28 4.63
CA VAL A 103 1.80 12.14 4.39
C VAL A 103 2.95 11.35 3.76
N LEU A 104 3.23 10.13 4.22
CA LEU A 104 4.27 9.28 3.63
C LEU A 104 3.96 8.94 2.16
N GLY A 105 2.69 8.68 1.84
CA GLY A 105 2.25 8.48 0.45
C GLY A 105 2.50 9.71 -0.43
N LEU A 106 2.13 10.89 0.06
CA LEU A 106 2.38 12.16 -0.65
C LEU A 106 3.88 12.46 -0.81
N VAL A 107 4.69 12.22 0.22
CA VAL A 107 6.14 12.39 0.15
C VAL A 107 6.74 11.48 -0.91
N LEU A 108 6.33 10.20 -0.97
CA LEU A 108 6.79 9.27 -2.01
C LEU A 108 6.41 9.77 -3.41
N LEU A 109 5.17 10.21 -3.61
CA LEU A 109 4.67 10.74 -4.88
C LEU A 109 5.48 11.97 -5.35
N LEU A 110 5.72 12.92 -4.44
CA LEU A 110 6.37 14.19 -4.76
C LEU A 110 7.90 14.08 -4.89
N ALA A 111 8.52 13.12 -4.19
CA ALA A 111 9.98 12.91 -4.26
C ALA A 111 10.40 12.14 -5.52
N THR A 112 9.56 11.21 -6.01
CA THR A 112 9.90 10.30 -7.11
C THR A 112 10.23 10.97 -8.46
N PRO A 113 9.53 12.04 -8.91
CA PRO A 113 9.79 12.70 -10.20
C PRO A 113 11.24 13.14 -10.38
N ARG A 114 11.92 13.52 -9.28
CA ARG A 114 13.35 13.90 -9.28
C ARG A 114 14.27 12.80 -9.82
N ARG A 115 13.83 11.54 -9.81
CA ARG A 115 14.55 10.36 -10.29
C ARG A 115 14.20 9.96 -11.72
N LEU A 116 13.07 10.42 -12.26
CA LEU A 116 12.52 9.92 -13.53
C LEU A 116 13.03 10.66 -14.77
N ARG A 117 13.45 11.92 -14.63
CA ARG A 117 14.13 12.77 -15.65
C ARG A 117 13.49 12.84 -17.05
N ALA A 118 12.29 12.28 -17.24
CA ALA A 118 11.54 12.24 -18.49
C ALA A 118 10.03 12.32 -18.22
N VAL A 119 9.28 12.93 -19.14
CA VAL A 119 7.84 13.16 -19.00
C VAL A 119 7.05 11.85 -18.98
N ALA A 120 7.39 10.88 -19.85
CA ALA A 120 6.62 9.64 -19.96
C ALA A 120 6.58 8.82 -18.66
N PRO A 121 7.70 8.54 -17.96
CA PRO A 121 7.64 7.87 -16.65
C PRO A 121 6.93 8.70 -15.56
N ILE A 122 6.98 10.04 -15.62
CA ILE A 122 6.23 10.89 -14.68
C ILE A 122 4.72 10.76 -14.92
N ALA A 123 4.30 10.70 -16.18
CA ALA A 123 2.90 10.42 -16.53
C ALA A 123 2.48 9.04 -16.03
N VAL A 124 3.31 8.01 -16.20
CA VAL A 124 3.05 6.67 -15.66
C VAL A 124 2.88 6.70 -14.14
N LEU A 125 3.77 7.38 -13.42
CA LEU A 125 3.68 7.57 -11.97
C LEU A 125 2.34 8.20 -11.58
N GLY A 126 1.93 9.27 -12.25
CA GLY A 126 0.66 9.95 -11.98
C GLY A 126 -0.56 9.07 -12.27
N VAL A 127 -0.55 8.36 -13.41
CA VAL A 127 -1.66 7.47 -13.80
C VAL A 127 -1.79 6.30 -12.84
N THR A 128 -0.70 5.63 -12.46
CA THR A 128 -0.79 4.50 -11.51
C THR A 128 -1.14 4.95 -10.10
N PHE A 129 -0.67 6.12 -9.67
CA PHE A 129 -1.11 6.75 -8.43
C PHE A 129 -2.62 6.96 -8.42
N LEU A 130 -3.16 7.66 -9.43
CA LEU A 130 -4.58 7.95 -9.52
C LEU A 130 -5.41 6.66 -9.62
N ALA A 131 -4.99 5.70 -10.45
CA ALA A 131 -5.68 4.44 -10.60
C ALA A 131 -5.76 3.66 -9.28
N ALA A 132 -4.64 3.55 -8.54
CA ALA A 132 -4.63 2.87 -7.25
C ALA A 132 -5.49 3.59 -6.21
N THR A 133 -5.35 4.92 -6.09
CA THR A 133 -6.13 5.70 -5.11
C THR A 133 -7.62 5.61 -5.38
N VAL A 134 -8.05 5.82 -6.63
CA VAL A 134 -9.47 5.79 -7.00
C VAL A 134 -10.04 4.38 -6.81
N THR A 135 -9.34 3.35 -7.29
CA THR A 135 -9.83 1.96 -7.19
C THR A 135 -10.05 1.56 -5.73
N LEU A 136 -9.10 1.87 -4.85
CA LEU A 136 -9.22 1.54 -3.43
C LEU A 136 -10.27 2.39 -2.73
N SER A 137 -10.33 3.69 -2.99
CA SER A 137 -11.32 4.57 -2.37
C SER A 137 -12.75 4.19 -2.75
N VAL A 138 -12.98 3.89 -4.04
CA VAL A 138 -14.29 3.44 -4.55
C VAL A 138 -14.62 2.05 -4.01
N GLY A 139 -13.65 1.13 -3.99
CA GLY A 139 -13.84 -0.22 -3.43
C GLY A 139 -14.25 -0.17 -1.96
N SER A 140 -13.57 0.64 -1.15
CA SER A 140 -13.91 0.83 0.27
C SER A 140 -15.28 1.49 0.46
N ALA A 141 -15.62 2.51 -0.35
CA ALA A 141 -16.94 3.14 -0.30
C ALA A 141 -18.05 2.14 -0.65
N TRP A 142 -17.83 1.30 -1.66
CA TRP A 142 -18.78 0.26 -2.05
C TRP A 142 -18.97 -0.81 -0.96
N LEU A 143 -17.88 -1.31 -0.38
CA LEU A 143 -17.94 -2.27 0.73
C LEU A 143 -18.68 -1.70 1.95
N ASN A 144 -18.45 -0.43 2.29
CA ASN A 144 -19.15 0.24 3.39
C ASN A 144 -20.65 0.41 3.08
N GLY A 145 -21.01 0.72 1.84
CA GLY A 145 -22.40 0.79 1.40
C GLY A 145 -23.15 -0.54 1.51
N LEU A 146 -22.46 -1.68 1.28
CA LEU A 146 -23.05 -3.01 1.48
C LEU A 146 -23.25 -3.35 2.96
N ASN A 147 -22.36 -2.88 3.83
CA ASN A 147 -22.38 -3.18 5.26
C ASN A 147 -23.27 -2.22 6.06
N GLY A 148 -23.94 -1.26 5.40
CA GLY A 148 -24.88 -0.34 6.03
C GLY A 148 -24.22 0.60 7.03
N ALA A 149 -23.17 1.31 6.59
CA ALA A 149 -22.60 2.43 7.35
C ALA A 149 -23.68 3.41 7.85
#